data_AF-A0A151IMW9-F1
#
_entry.id   AF-A0A151IMW9-F1
#
_cell.length_a   1.000
_cell.length_b   1.000
_cell.length_c   1.000
_cell.angle_alpha   90.00
_cell.angle_beta   90.00
_cell.angle_gamma   90.00
#
_symmetry.space_group_name_H-M   'P 1'
#
loop_
_entity.id
_entity.type
_entity.pdbx_description
1 polymer ?
#
loop_
_entity_poly.entity_id
_entity_poly.type
_entity_poly.pdbx_seq_one_letter_code
_entity_poly.pdbx_strand_id
1 'polypeptide(L)'
;MNLSYQKGIRIGTWNIRTLAQASRLAQLSREMTRCKIKILGLSEVRWKNSGDITTSDNHYMIYSGNSTTHINGVGIVISTKIKKSLMEWNPVSDRLITLVVCVCVVERDGGETITEGRGVILTGRDGGVVFAGSGGVVFSGIRNCLGRGFRRGSLI
;
A
#
# COMPACT_ATOMS: atom_id res chain seq x y z
N MET A 1 12.20 -6.33 18.38
CA MET A 1 11.20 -6.79 17.39
C MET A 1 11.86 -7.75 16.42
N ASN A 2 11.24 -8.91 16.14
CA ASN A 2 11.76 -9.89 15.18
C ASN A 2 11.33 -9.46 13.76
N LEU A 3 12.17 -8.68 13.05
CA LEU A 3 11.90 -8.22 11.69
C LEU A 3 12.30 -9.33 10.70
N SER A 4 11.31 -10.03 10.15
CA SER A 4 11.55 -11.06 9.14
C SER A 4 11.89 -10.41 7.79
N TYR A 5 13.11 -10.62 7.28
CA TYR A 5 13.53 -10.22 5.94
C TYR A 5 12.58 -10.80 4.87
N GLN A 6 12.02 -9.95 3.99
CA GLN A 6 11.17 -10.38 2.87
C GLN A 6 11.83 -10.00 1.55
N LYS A 7 12.11 -11.00 0.72
CA LYS A 7 12.70 -10.82 -0.61
C LYS A 7 11.72 -10.10 -1.54
N GLY A 8 11.98 -8.82 -1.82
CA GLY A 8 11.23 -7.96 -2.75
C GLY A 8 9.82 -7.59 -2.27
N ILE A 9 9.55 -6.29 -2.09
CA ILE A 9 8.20 -5.78 -1.78
C ILE A 9 7.49 -5.42 -3.08
N ARG A 10 6.37 -6.09 -3.36
CA ARG A 10 5.50 -5.72 -4.48
C ARG A 10 4.46 -4.70 -4.04
N ILE A 11 4.47 -3.55 -4.70
CA ILE A 11 3.54 -2.45 -4.47
C ILE A 11 2.61 -2.34 -5.68
N GLY A 12 1.32 -2.09 -5.46
CA GLY A 12 0.33 -1.90 -6.49
C GLY A 12 -0.58 -0.71 -6.22
N THR A 13 -1.35 -0.34 -7.23
CA THR A 13 -2.37 0.72 -7.15
C THR A 13 -3.66 0.24 -7.79
N TRP A 14 -4.82 0.60 -7.22
CA TRP A 14 -6.11 0.28 -7.81
C TRP A 14 -7.15 1.38 -7.52
N ASN A 15 -7.62 2.03 -8.58
CA ASN A 15 -8.85 2.83 -8.52
C ASN A 15 -10.06 1.89 -8.46
N ILE A 16 -10.65 1.75 -7.27
CA ILE A 16 -11.73 0.79 -7.04
C ILE A 16 -13.11 1.37 -7.37
N ARG A 17 -13.22 2.68 -7.65
CA ARG A 17 -14.46 3.44 -7.87
C ARG A 17 -15.46 3.43 -6.72
N THR A 18 -15.85 2.29 -6.15
CA THR A 18 -16.68 2.21 -4.94
C THR A 18 -16.39 0.91 -4.19
N LEU A 19 -16.04 1.03 -2.91
CA LEU A 19 -15.73 -0.09 -2.00
C LEU A 19 -16.91 -0.44 -1.06
N ALA A 20 -18.10 0.09 -1.32
CA ALA A 20 -19.28 -0.04 -0.45
C ALA A 20 -19.84 -1.47 -0.34
N GLN A 21 -19.41 -2.40 -1.20
CA GLN A 21 -19.89 -3.79 -1.18
C GLN A 21 -18.81 -4.72 -0.59
N ALA A 22 -19.20 -5.56 0.38
CA ALA A 22 -18.33 -6.57 0.97
C ALA A 22 -17.68 -7.51 -0.07
N SER A 23 -18.37 -7.75 -1.19
CA SER A 23 -17.86 -8.52 -2.34
C SER A 23 -16.58 -7.92 -2.94
N ARG A 24 -16.44 -6.59 -2.94
CA ARG A 24 -15.28 -5.88 -3.49
C ARG A 24 -14.04 -6.03 -2.61
N LEU A 25 -14.22 -6.03 -1.29
CA LEU A 25 -13.12 -6.33 -0.35
C LEU A 25 -12.62 -7.77 -0.51
N ALA A 26 -13.51 -8.74 -0.72
CA ALA A 26 -13.10 -10.13 -0.98
C ALA A 26 -12.32 -10.26 -2.31
N GLN A 27 -12.78 -9.57 -3.37
CA GLN A 27 -12.04 -9.50 -4.64
C GLN A 27 -10.67 -8.84 -4.46
N LEU A 28 -10.59 -7.79 -3.66
CA LEU A 28 -9.35 -7.09 -3.33
C LEU A 28 -8.32 -8.03 -2.70
N SER A 29 -8.70 -8.74 -1.63
CA SER A 29 -7.84 -9.70 -0.97
C SER A 29 -7.37 -10.82 -1.90
N ARG A 30 -8.27 -11.31 -2.77
CA ARG A 30 -7.95 -12.33 -3.77
C ARG A 30 -6.91 -11.83 -4.76
N GLU A 31 -7.06 -10.61 -5.26
CA GLU A 31 -6.12 -10.01 -6.22
C GLU A 31 -4.75 -9.69 -5.59
N MET A 32 -4.72 -9.21 -4.35
CA MET A 32 -3.47 -9.03 -3.61
C MET A 32 -2.72 -10.35 -3.47
N THR A 33 -3.43 -11.42 -3.13
CA THR A 33 -2.86 -12.77 -3.00
C THR A 33 -2.35 -13.28 -4.35
N ARG A 34 -3.17 -13.18 -5.41
CA ARG A 34 -2.84 -13.62 -6.77
C ARG A 34 -1.61 -12.91 -7.33
N CYS A 35 -1.55 -11.59 -7.17
CA CYS A 35 -0.45 -10.77 -7.68
C CYS A 35 0.77 -10.75 -6.73
N LYS A 36 0.64 -11.34 -5.54
CA LYS A 36 1.61 -11.30 -4.43
C LYS A 36 1.94 -9.86 -4.02
N ILE A 37 0.96 -8.95 -4.13
CA ILE A 37 1.08 -7.54 -3.73
C ILE A 37 1.10 -7.48 -2.20
N LYS A 38 2.06 -6.76 -1.64
CA LYS A 38 2.23 -6.59 -0.20
C LYS A 38 1.65 -5.27 0.31
N ILE A 39 1.62 -4.27 -0.57
CA ILE A 39 1.14 -2.91 -0.30
C ILE A 39 0.33 -2.47 -1.51
N LEU A 40 -0.93 -2.12 -1.31
CA LEU A 40 -1.85 -1.71 -2.36
C LEU A 40 -2.46 -0.36 -2.02
N GLY A 41 -2.20 0.66 -2.83
CA GLY A 41 -2.88 1.95 -2.75
C GLY A 41 -4.22 1.90 -3.45
N LEU A 42 -5.23 2.52 -2.85
CA LEU A 42 -6.59 2.60 -3.34
C LEU A 42 -7.01 4.05 -3.49
N SER A 43 -7.69 4.34 -4.60
CA SER A 43 -8.41 5.58 -4.80
C SER A 43 -9.89 5.30 -5.08
N GLU A 44 -10.73 6.31 -4.81
CA GLU A 44 -12.19 6.24 -4.93
C GLU A 44 -12.79 5.17 -4.00
N VAL A 45 -12.33 5.14 -2.74
CA VAL A 45 -12.85 4.20 -1.73
C VAL A 45 -14.30 4.56 -1.35
N ARG A 46 -14.63 5.87 -1.31
CA ARG A 46 -15.96 6.43 -1.01
C ARG A 46 -16.52 6.06 0.37
N TRP A 47 -15.63 5.78 1.31
CA TRP A 47 -15.97 5.57 2.71
C TRP A 47 -15.99 6.90 3.47
N LYS A 48 -16.80 6.95 4.53
CA LYS A 48 -16.88 8.10 5.41
C LYS A 48 -15.80 8.04 6.48
N ASN A 49 -15.35 9.22 6.91
CA ASN A 49 -14.34 9.38 7.96
C ASN A 49 -13.01 8.70 7.59
N SER A 50 -12.08 8.71 8.55
CA SER A 50 -10.80 8.01 8.44
C SER A 50 -10.71 6.95 9.53
N GLY A 51 -9.98 5.88 9.27
CA GLY A 51 -9.83 4.79 10.23
C GLY A 51 -9.09 3.61 9.65
N ASP A 52 -9.12 2.52 10.39
CA ASP A 52 -8.51 1.26 10.01
C ASP A 52 -9.44 0.08 10.23
N ILE A 53 -9.28 -0.95 9.41
CA ILE A 53 -9.99 -2.22 9.54
C ILE A 53 -9.04 -3.38 9.24
N THR A 54 -9.39 -4.56 9.77
CA THR A 54 -8.80 -5.82 9.31
C THR A 54 -9.83 -6.55 8.45
N THR A 55 -9.45 -6.93 7.23
CA THR A 55 -10.32 -7.69 6.33
C THR A 55 -10.52 -9.12 6.85
N SER A 56 -11.55 -9.82 6.38
CA SER A 56 -11.72 -11.27 6.63
C SER A 56 -10.48 -12.11 6.29
N ASP A 57 -9.75 -11.72 5.24
CA ASP A 57 -8.52 -12.41 4.80
C ASP A 57 -7.25 -11.93 5.52
N ASN A 58 -7.39 -11.31 6.69
CA ASN A 58 -6.30 -10.85 7.56
C ASN A 58 -5.34 -9.81 6.95
N HIS A 59 -5.80 -9.08 5.93
CA HIS A 59 -5.15 -7.86 5.46
C HIS A 59 -5.53 -6.69 6.35
N TYR A 60 -4.61 -5.75 6.51
CA TYR A 60 -4.86 -4.52 7.25
C TYR A 60 -5.07 -3.38 6.27
N MET A 61 -6.19 -2.68 6.42
CA MET A 61 -6.55 -1.57 5.56
C MET A 61 -6.70 -0.31 6.40
N ILE A 62 -6.02 0.74 5.99
CA ILE A 62 -6.23 2.10 6.48
C ILE A 62 -6.90 2.93 5.39
N TYR A 63 -7.76 3.85 5.78
CA TYR A 63 -8.47 4.70 4.82
C TYR A 63 -8.66 6.11 5.36
N SER A 64 -8.75 7.04 4.41
CA SER A 64 -9.16 8.41 4.67
C SER A 64 -10.26 8.79 3.69
N GLY A 65 -11.37 9.25 4.23
CA GLY A 65 -12.57 9.61 3.50
C GLY A 65 -13.21 10.86 4.07
N ASN A 66 -14.12 11.43 3.29
CA ASN A 66 -14.83 12.66 3.66
C ASN A 66 -15.91 12.36 4.72
N SER A 67 -16.07 13.23 5.71
CA SER A 67 -17.07 13.03 6.78
C SER A 67 -18.51 13.34 6.32
N THR A 68 -18.67 14.24 5.35
CA THR A 68 -19.97 14.78 4.93
C THR A 68 -20.51 14.10 3.67
N THR A 69 -19.64 13.75 2.72
CA THR A 69 -20.04 13.21 1.40
C THR A 69 -19.39 11.85 1.12
N HIS A 70 -20.07 10.96 0.39
CA HIS A 70 -19.51 9.68 -0.07
C HIS A 70 -18.69 9.83 -1.37
N ILE A 71 -17.94 10.93 -1.48
CA ILE A 71 -17.18 11.31 -2.66
C ILE A 71 -15.69 11.26 -2.30
N ASN A 72 -14.84 10.91 -3.27
CA ASN A 72 -13.40 10.69 -3.06
C ASN A 72 -13.12 9.52 -2.09
N GLY A 73 -12.04 9.61 -1.33
CA GLY A 73 -11.57 8.60 -0.41
C GLY A 73 -10.38 7.84 -0.97
N VAL A 74 -9.36 7.69 -0.13
CA VAL A 74 -8.15 6.92 -0.42
C VAL A 74 -7.94 5.87 0.67
N GLY A 75 -7.17 4.83 0.36
CA GLY A 75 -6.82 3.83 1.35
C GLY A 75 -5.59 3.05 0.97
N ILE A 76 -4.95 2.44 1.96
CA ILE A 76 -3.80 1.57 1.75
C ILE A 76 -4.13 0.23 2.39
N VAL A 77 -3.95 -0.84 1.63
CA VAL A 77 -4.07 -2.21 2.12
C VAL A 77 -2.71 -2.86 2.16
N ILE A 78 -2.35 -3.38 3.33
CA ILE A 78 -1.09 -4.06 3.58
C ILE A 78 -1.31 -5.50 4.05
N SER A 79 -0.41 -6.38 3.64
CA SER A 79 -0.40 -7.76 4.14
C SER A 79 0.00 -7.80 5.63
N THR A 80 -0.42 -8.86 6.33
CA THR A 80 -0.08 -9.11 7.75
C THR A 80 1.43 -9.05 8.03
N LYS A 81 2.26 -9.37 7.02
CA LYS A 81 3.73 -9.29 7.14
C LYS A 81 4.23 -7.86 7.25
N ILE A 82 3.71 -6.94 6.41
CA ILE A 82 4.05 -5.52 6.45
C ILE A 82 3.42 -4.83 7.66
N LYS A 83 2.25 -5.31 8.12
CA LYS A 83 1.63 -4.82 9.37
C LYS A 83 2.59 -4.91 10.57
N LYS A 84 3.47 -5.91 10.61
CA LYS A 84 4.46 -6.06 11.71
C LYS A 84 5.56 -4.98 11.70
N SER A 85 5.81 -4.36 10.54
CA SER A 85 6.77 -3.27 10.40
C SER A 85 6.11 -1.90 10.28
N LEU A 86 4.77 -1.83 10.40
CA LEU A 86 4.02 -0.58 10.47
C LEU A 86 4.41 0.18 11.74
N MET A 87 4.86 1.43 11.57
CA MET A 87 5.13 2.34 12.67
C MET A 87 3.96 3.27 12.93
N GLU A 88 3.51 3.99 11.91
CA GLU A 88 2.47 5.02 12.01
C GLU A 88 1.75 5.21 10.68
N TRP A 89 0.56 5.81 10.73
CA TRP A 89 -0.17 6.28 9.56
C TRP A 89 -0.90 7.58 9.89
N ASN A 90 -1.07 8.45 8.89
CA ASN A 90 -1.73 9.73 9.06
C ASN A 90 -2.69 10.03 7.88
N PRO A 91 -3.99 10.22 8.15
CA PRO A 91 -4.93 10.71 7.15
C PRO A 91 -4.74 12.22 6.96
N VAL A 92 -4.23 12.64 5.80
CA VAL A 92 -3.98 14.07 5.51
C VAL A 92 -5.23 14.74 4.95
N SER A 93 -5.94 14.04 4.05
CA SER A 93 -7.20 14.49 3.47
C SER A 93 -7.96 13.30 2.86
N ASP A 94 -9.18 13.52 2.40
CA ASP A 94 -9.96 12.55 1.61
C ASP A 94 -9.31 12.13 0.28
N ARG A 95 -8.13 12.68 -0.05
CA ARG A 95 -7.31 12.37 -1.23
C ARG A 95 -5.89 11.97 -0.92
N LEU A 96 -5.46 12.00 0.34
CA LEU A 96 -4.08 11.71 0.71
C LEU A 96 -4.00 11.04 2.09
N ILE A 97 -3.34 9.89 2.14
CA ILE A 97 -3.02 9.19 3.38
C ILE A 97 -1.56 8.74 3.33
N THR A 98 -0.89 8.81 4.48
CA THR A 98 0.51 8.40 4.63
C THR A 98 0.61 7.17 5.53
N LEU A 99 1.56 6.31 5.23
CA LEU A 99 1.89 5.10 5.99
C LEU A 99 3.41 5.04 6.14
N VAL A 100 3.90 4.91 7.37
CA VAL A 100 5.32 4.79 7.66
C VAL A 100 5.62 3.37 8.12
N VAL A 101 6.56 2.73 7.43
CA VAL A 101 6.98 1.35 7.69
C VAL A 101 8.48 1.27 7.87
N CYS A 102 8.93 0.33 8.71
CA CYS A 102 10.34 -0.05 8.76
C CYS A 102 10.68 -0.86 7.53
N VAL A 103 11.74 -0.48 6.82
CA VAL A 103 12.24 -1.20 5.64
C VAL A 103 13.73 -1.44 5.79
N CYS A 104 14.15 -2.67 5.55
CA CYS A 104 15.56 -3.01 5.43
C CYS A 104 15.92 -3.03 3.94
N VAL A 105 16.90 -2.21 3.54
CA VAL A 105 17.50 -2.27 2.20
C VAL A 105 18.73 -3.15 2.29
N VAL A 106 18.87 -4.07 1.34
CA VAL A 106 20.05 -4.93 1.23
C VAL A 106 20.76 -4.60 -0.07
N GLU A 107 21.93 -3.98 0.03
CA GLU A 107 22.81 -3.74 -1.11
C GLU A 107 23.65 -4.99 -1.38
N ARG A 108 23.78 -5.36 -2.66
CA ARG A 108 24.47 -6.60 -3.09
C ARG A 108 25.76 -6.35 -3.86
N ASP A 109 26.29 -5.13 -3.84
CA ASP A 109 27.54 -4.80 -4.51
C ASP A 109 28.74 -5.21 -3.66
N GLY A 110 29.24 -6.43 -3.87
CA GLY A 110 30.53 -6.90 -3.34
C GLY A 110 30.60 -7.19 -1.83
N GLY A 111 29.56 -6.85 -1.06
CA GLY A 111 29.37 -7.21 0.34
C GLY A 111 27.90 -6.98 0.74
N GLU A 112 27.29 -7.90 1.49
CA GLU A 112 25.89 -7.77 1.90
C GLU A 112 25.77 -6.71 3.01
N THR A 113 25.42 -5.48 2.65
CA THR A 113 25.17 -4.40 3.61
C THR A 113 23.67 -4.27 3.83
N ILE A 114 23.24 -4.41 5.09
CA ILE A 114 21.83 -4.27 5.50
C ILE A 114 21.68 -2.90 6.17
N THR A 115 20.91 -2.01 5.57
CA THR A 115 20.57 -0.72 6.17
C THR A 115 19.08 -0.69 6.51
N GLU A 116 18.76 -0.46 7.78
CA GLU A 116 17.38 -0.20 8.21
C GLU A 116 17.04 1.27 8.01
N GLY A 117 15.89 1.54 7.40
CA GLY A 117 15.40 2.88 7.12
C GLY A 117 13.89 3.00 7.30
N ARG A 118 13.40 4.23 7.39
CA ARG A 118 11.96 4.52 7.36
C ARG A 118 11.52 4.66 5.92
N GLY A 119 10.49 3.91 5.53
CA GLY A 119 9.81 4.03 4.25
C GLY A 119 8.48 4.75 4.43
N VAL A 120 8.26 5.86 3.72
CA VAL A 120 6.97 6.56 3.68
C VAL A 120 6.23 6.16 2.42
N ILE A 121 5.00 5.68 2.58
CA ILE A 121 4.09 5.29 1.52
C ILE A 121 2.95 6.29 1.47
N LEU A 122 2.78 6.93 0.31
CA LEU A 122 1.71 7.89 0.06
C LEU A 122 0.73 7.29 -0.93
N THR A 123 -0.58 7.46 -0.74
CA THR A 123 -1.53 7.21 -1.82
C THR A 123 -2.41 8.43 -2.09
N GLY A 124 -2.51 8.80 -3.36
CA GLY A 124 -3.16 10.02 -3.82
C GLY A 124 -4.44 9.79 -4.62
N ARG A 125 -5.05 10.90 -5.08
CA ARG A 125 -6.25 10.95 -5.94
C ARG A 125 -6.19 10.00 -7.14
N ASP A 126 -5.04 9.90 -7.81
CA ASP A 126 -4.86 9.08 -9.01
C ASP A 126 -4.54 7.61 -8.68
N GLY A 127 -4.58 7.24 -7.40
CA GLY A 127 -4.19 5.92 -6.90
C GLY A 127 -2.68 5.72 -6.84
N GLY A 128 -1.87 6.68 -7.29
CA GLY A 128 -0.40 6.61 -7.26
C GLY A 128 0.12 6.28 -5.86
N VAL A 129 1.08 5.36 -5.79
CA VAL A 129 1.81 5.04 -4.56
C VAL A 129 3.25 5.50 -4.70
N VAL A 130 3.70 6.35 -3.76
CA VAL A 130 5.08 6.82 -3.70
C VAL A 130 5.75 6.21 -2.48
N PHE A 131 6.93 5.62 -2.68
CA PHE A 131 7.80 5.18 -1.59
C PHE A 131 8.98 6.16 -1.50
N ALA A 132 9.26 6.67 -0.31
CA ALA A 132 10.44 7.49 -0.01
C ALA A 132 11.19 6.90 1.20
N GLY A 133 12.50 6.65 1.04
CA GLY A 133 13.37 6.14 2.10
C GLY A 133 14.60 7.03 2.33
N SER A 134 15.19 6.95 3.52
CA SER A 134 16.32 7.77 4.00
C SER A 134 17.64 7.65 3.20
N GLY A 135 17.73 6.69 2.28
CA GLY A 135 18.89 6.51 1.37
C GLY A 135 18.66 6.94 -0.09
N GLY A 136 17.56 7.63 -0.40
CA GLY A 136 17.27 8.08 -1.76
C GLY A 136 16.78 6.95 -2.66
N VAL A 137 15.50 6.61 -2.55
CA VAL A 137 14.78 5.88 -3.59
C VAL A 137 13.38 6.47 -3.70
N VAL A 138 13.12 7.16 -4.81
CA VAL A 138 11.81 7.69 -5.20
C VAL A 138 11.29 6.83 -6.34
N PHE A 139 10.43 5.86 -6.04
CA PHE A 139 9.66 5.18 -7.06
C PHE A 139 8.30 5.86 -7.22
N SER A 140 8.11 6.57 -8.32
CA SER A 140 6.80 6.97 -8.86
C SER A 140 6.42 5.98 -9.96
N GLY A 141 5.89 4.82 -9.56
CA GLY A 141 5.59 3.72 -10.47
C GLY A 141 4.10 3.52 -10.68
N ILE A 142 3.47 4.35 -11.52
CA ILE A 142 2.07 4.13 -11.95
C ILE A 142 2.04 2.91 -12.88
N ARG A 143 1.71 1.74 -12.34
CA ARG A 143 1.19 0.63 -13.14
C ARG A 143 -0.14 0.21 -12.53
N ASN A 144 -1.20 0.45 -13.28
CA ASN A 144 -2.52 -0.07 -13.02
C ASN A 144 -2.46 -1.60 -13.21
N CYS A 145 -2.09 -2.33 -12.15
CA CYS A 145 -1.80 -3.77 -12.20
C CYS A 145 -3.02 -4.62 -12.61
N LEU A 146 -4.22 -4.05 -12.59
CA LEU A 146 -5.48 -4.78 -12.72
C LEU A 146 -6.39 -4.24 -13.85
N GLY A 147 -5.89 -3.31 -14.68
CA GLY A 147 -6.70 -2.60 -15.69
C GLY A 147 -6.52 -3.01 -17.16
N ARG A 148 -5.35 -3.50 -17.60
CA ARG A 148 -5.07 -4.00 -18.98
C ARG A 148 -3.63 -4.56 -19.01
N GLY A 149 -3.43 -5.72 -19.64
CA GLY A 149 -2.13 -6.22 -20.13
C GLY A 149 -0.95 -6.20 -19.15
N PHE A 150 -0.74 -7.32 -18.45
CA PHE A 150 0.42 -7.57 -17.58
C PHE A 150 1.74 -7.56 -18.37
N ARG A 151 2.61 -6.56 -18.18
CA ARG A 151 4.06 -6.68 -18.43
C ARG A 151 4.82 -6.59 -17.11
N ARG A 152 5.54 -7.68 -16.82
CA ARG A 152 6.32 -7.93 -15.60
C ARG A 152 7.26 -6.75 -15.29
N GLY A 153 7.25 -6.31 -14.04
CA GLY A 153 8.34 -5.57 -13.42
C GLY A 153 8.50 -6.15 -12.02
N SER A 154 9.58 -6.87 -11.78
CA SER A 154 9.98 -7.34 -10.45
C SER A 154 11.06 -6.38 -9.98
N LEU A 155 10.92 -5.78 -8.81
CA LEU A 155 12.10 -5.28 -8.12
C LEU A 155 12.78 -6.48 -7.47
N ILE A 156 14.04 -6.67 -7.86
CA ILE A 156 15.01 -7.58 -7.25
C ILE A 156 15.72 -6.80 -6.15
#